data_AF-A0A3D9VHJ3-F1
#
_entry.id   AF-A0A3D9VHJ3-F1
#
_cell.length_a   1.000
_cell.length_b   1.000
_cell.length_c   1.000
_cell.angle_alpha   90.00
_cell.angle_beta   90.00
_cell.angle_gamma   90.00
#
_symmetry.space_group_name_H-M   'P 1'
#
loop_
_entity.id
_entity.type
_entity.pdbx_description
1 polymer ?
#
loop_
_entity_poly.entity_id
_entity_poly.type
_entity_poly.pdbx_seq_one_letter_code
_entity_poly.pdbx_strand_id
1 'polypeptide(L)'
;MLTYGTERRPGDTVVISEKIALLLTDRTIPADPTRVQADARWLCRFVRPRPDSLGLAQPVKMQWVIDTLGRPRVYAAAAAAALTRPFGIRGGFYRVAGPAARDIDGGRPPYEHLLFPPFDVAEATELCEELAAKLEVGVAIVDINDYGGTIRARSAGALPERTLLGALADNPMRQRRTGTPLALVRPVL
;
A
#
# COMPACT_ATOMS: atom_id res chain seq x y z
N MET A 1 10.64 -14.29 -18.04
CA MET A 1 9.71 -15.36 -18.46
C MET A 1 8.88 -15.73 -17.25
N LEU A 2 7.57 -15.51 -17.26
CA LEU A 2 6.68 -15.97 -16.20
C LEU A 2 6.51 -17.49 -16.36
N THR A 3 7.06 -18.24 -15.42
CA THR A 3 6.88 -19.69 -15.36
C THR A 3 5.91 -19.97 -14.21
N TYR A 4 4.80 -20.66 -14.50
CA TYR A 4 3.92 -21.16 -13.44
C TYR A 4 4.68 -22.28 -12.71
N GLY A 5 5.39 -21.94 -11.65
CA GLY A 5 6.07 -22.91 -10.80
C GLY A 5 5.01 -23.74 -10.08
N THR A 6 4.93 -25.03 -10.39
CA THR A 6 3.92 -25.93 -9.81
C THR A 6 4.33 -26.47 -8.44
N GLU A 7 5.63 -26.44 -8.11
CA GLU A 7 6.15 -26.96 -6.85
C GLU A 7 7.10 -25.99 -6.17
N ARG A 8 6.87 -25.80 -4.87
CA ARG A 8 7.71 -25.03 -3.97
C ARG A 8 9.00 -25.78 -3.64
N ARG A 9 10.10 -25.06 -3.50
CA ARG A 9 11.42 -25.59 -3.14
C ARG A 9 11.94 -24.93 -1.86
N PRO A 10 12.84 -25.61 -1.12
CA PRO A 10 13.57 -25.00 -0.03
C PRO A 10 14.26 -23.70 -0.49
N GLY A 11 14.14 -22.65 0.33
CA GLY A 11 14.68 -21.31 0.04
C GLY A 11 13.76 -20.40 -0.79
N ASP A 12 12.64 -20.90 -1.32
CA ASP A 12 11.66 -20.04 -2.00
C ASP A 12 10.95 -19.10 -1.01
N THR A 13 10.60 -17.89 -1.46
CA THR A 13 9.72 -16.98 -0.72
C THR A 13 8.40 -16.81 -1.45
N VAL A 14 7.28 -17.01 -0.75
CA VAL A 14 5.97 -16.63 -1.25
C VAL A 14 5.76 -15.15 -0.96
N VAL A 15 5.41 -14.44 -2.01
CA VAL A 15 5.16 -13.02 -2.00
C VAL A 15 3.66 -12.80 -2.12
N ILE A 16 3.10 -12.00 -1.22
CA ILE A 16 1.68 -11.68 -1.13
C ILE A 16 1.52 -10.17 -1.30
N SER A 17 0.64 -9.75 -2.21
CA SER A 17 0.29 -8.33 -2.35
C SER A 17 -0.35 -7.81 -1.06
N GLU A 18 0.14 -6.68 -0.55
CA GLU A 18 -0.36 -6.01 0.66
C GLU A 18 -1.88 -5.78 0.59
N LYS A 19 -2.38 -5.42 -0.58
CA LYS A 19 -3.81 -5.20 -0.83
C LYS A 19 -4.66 -6.44 -0.53
N ILE A 20 -4.21 -7.61 -0.97
CA ILE A 20 -4.94 -8.87 -0.74
C ILE A 20 -4.71 -9.37 0.68
N ALA A 21 -3.52 -9.16 1.26
CA ALA A 21 -3.28 -9.48 2.66
C ALA A 21 -4.25 -8.71 3.58
N LEU A 22 -4.42 -7.40 3.36
CA LEU A 22 -5.40 -6.57 4.06
C LEU A 22 -6.85 -7.05 3.85
N LEU A 23 -7.21 -7.37 2.60
CA LEU A 23 -8.57 -7.82 2.26
C LEU A 23 -8.91 -9.14 2.95
N LEU A 24 -8.01 -10.13 2.90
CA LEU A 24 -8.24 -11.47 3.44
C LEU A 24 -8.15 -11.52 4.97
N THR A 25 -7.57 -10.49 5.60
CA THR A 25 -7.51 -10.37 7.07
C THR A 25 -8.53 -9.39 7.64
N ASP A 26 -9.51 -8.95 6.84
CA ASP A 26 -10.58 -8.03 7.24
C ASP A 26 -10.07 -6.69 7.79
N ARG A 27 -8.96 -6.19 7.20
CA ARG A 27 -8.31 -4.93 7.58
C ARG A 27 -8.61 -3.78 6.61
N THR A 28 -9.50 -4.02 5.65
CA THR A 28 -10.00 -2.98 4.74
C THR A 28 -11.08 -2.14 5.42
N ILE A 29 -11.26 -0.91 4.93
CA ILE A 29 -12.23 0.03 5.50
C ILE A 29 -13.31 0.32 4.47
N PRO A 30 -14.61 0.25 4.80
CA PRO A 30 -15.66 0.66 3.89
C PRO A 30 -15.48 2.11 3.43
N ALA A 31 -15.52 2.33 2.12
CA ALA A 31 -15.49 3.66 1.53
C ALA A 31 -16.88 4.29 1.63
N ASP A 32 -17.21 4.83 2.81
CA ASP A 32 -18.53 5.38 3.11
C ASP A 32 -18.59 6.91 2.86
N PRO A 33 -19.28 7.37 1.79
CA PRO A 33 -19.41 8.79 1.49
C PRO A 33 -20.27 9.55 2.50
N THR A 34 -21.12 8.88 3.29
CA THR A 34 -22.02 9.51 4.26
C THR A 34 -21.28 10.05 5.47
N ARG A 35 -20.12 9.46 5.81
CA ARG A 35 -19.25 9.88 6.91
C ARG A 35 -18.35 11.06 6.58
N VAL A 36 -18.30 11.48 5.31
CA VAL A 36 -17.42 12.56 4.87
C VAL A 36 -17.91 13.90 5.42
N GLN A 37 -17.02 14.63 6.08
CA GLN A 37 -17.27 15.94 6.68
C GLN A 37 -16.90 17.09 5.74
N ALA A 38 -17.35 18.30 6.06
CA ALA A 38 -17.19 19.47 5.18
C ALA A 38 -15.72 19.83 4.94
N ASP A 39 -14.87 19.69 5.95
CA ASP A 39 -13.43 19.94 5.86
C ASP A 39 -12.72 18.94 4.94
N ALA A 40 -13.06 17.65 5.02
CA ALA A 40 -12.56 16.65 4.08
C ALA A 40 -12.90 17.00 2.61
N ARG A 41 -14.15 17.39 2.35
CA ARG A 41 -14.61 17.83 1.01
C ARG A 41 -13.90 19.10 0.55
N TRP A 42 -13.59 20.01 1.47
CA TRP A 42 -12.91 21.25 1.14
C TRP A 42 -11.42 21.02 0.85
N LEU A 43 -10.72 20.29 1.73
CA LEU A 43 -9.30 20.00 1.60
C LEU A 43 -8.95 19.21 0.34
N CYS A 44 -9.80 18.25 -0.06
CA CYS A 44 -9.53 17.42 -1.23
C CYS A 44 -9.47 18.23 -2.54
N ARG A 45 -10.13 19.40 -2.61
CA ARG A 45 -10.10 20.30 -3.78
C ARG A 45 -8.72 20.88 -4.07
N PHE A 46 -7.83 20.93 -3.08
CA PHE A 46 -6.47 21.43 -3.22
C PHE A 46 -5.46 20.34 -3.62
N VAL A 47 -5.89 19.08 -3.62
CA VAL A 47 -5.07 17.95 -4.05
C VAL A 47 -5.15 17.83 -5.56
N ARG A 48 -4.01 17.83 -6.24
CA ARG A 48 -3.96 17.57 -7.69
C ARG A 48 -4.03 16.06 -7.93
N PRO A 49 -5.04 15.54 -8.64
CA PRO A 49 -5.10 14.13 -9.00
C PRO A 49 -3.98 13.77 -10.00
N ARG A 50 -3.60 12.50 -10.02
CA ARG A 50 -2.74 11.91 -11.05
C ARG A 50 -3.61 11.19 -12.09
N PRO A 51 -3.15 11.00 -13.35
CA PRO A 51 -3.95 10.37 -14.41
C PRO A 51 -4.59 9.04 -14.00
N ASP A 52 -3.87 8.21 -13.22
CA ASP A 52 -4.32 6.89 -12.82
C ASP A 52 -4.81 6.78 -11.36
N SER A 53 -4.83 7.89 -10.62
CA SER A 53 -5.24 7.88 -9.21
C SER A 53 -5.67 9.26 -8.72
N LEU A 54 -6.87 9.32 -8.15
CA LEU A 54 -7.37 10.52 -7.47
C LEU A 54 -6.60 10.79 -6.16
N GLY A 55 -6.05 9.75 -5.51
CA GLY A 55 -5.40 9.89 -4.21
C GLY A 55 -6.28 10.64 -3.20
N LEU A 56 -5.69 11.58 -2.46
CA LEU A 56 -6.41 12.41 -1.48
C LEU A 56 -7.35 13.47 -2.12
N ALA A 57 -7.45 13.55 -3.44
CA ALA A 57 -8.51 14.33 -4.09
C ALA A 57 -9.90 13.66 -3.91
N GLN A 58 -9.93 12.38 -3.50
CA GLN A 58 -11.15 11.67 -3.15
C GLN A 58 -11.56 11.98 -1.69
N PRO A 59 -12.78 12.53 -1.44
CA PRO A 59 -13.18 12.96 -0.11
C PRO A 59 -13.17 11.86 0.95
N VAL A 60 -13.56 10.63 0.62
CA VAL A 60 -13.55 9.49 1.56
C VAL A 60 -12.14 9.16 2.07
N LYS A 61 -11.11 9.28 1.21
CA LYS A 61 -9.71 9.09 1.61
C LYS A 61 -9.22 10.24 2.49
N MET A 62 -9.58 11.48 2.14
CA MET A 62 -9.25 12.64 2.96
C MET A 62 -9.90 12.54 4.35
N GLN A 63 -11.16 12.08 4.42
CA GLN A 63 -11.84 11.85 5.69
C GLN A 63 -11.10 10.80 6.53
N TRP A 64 -10.73 9.67 5.94
CA TRP A 64 -9.94 8.66 6.64
C TRP A 64 -8.63 9.24 7.19
N VAL A 65 -7.90 10.03 6.40
CA VAL A 65 -6.67 10.70 6.85
C VAL A 65 -6.91 11.63 8.03
N ILE A 66 -8.02 12.40 8.03
CA ILE A 66 -8.40 13.27 9.14
C ILE A 66 -8.70 12.46 10.39
N ASP A 67 -9.45 11.36 10.25
CA ASP A 67 -9.82 10.49 11.37
C ASP A 67 -8.60 9.79 11.97
N THR A 68 -7.64 9.37 11.13
CA THR A 68 -6.42 8.66 11.56
C THR A 68 -5.37 9.59 12.16
N LEU A 69 -5.14 10.76 11.57
CA LEU A 69 -4.03 11.65 11.96
C LEU A 69 -4.46 12.79 12.86
N GLY A 70 -5.76 13.03 12.97
CA GLY A 70 -6.32 14.17 13.65
C GLY A 70 -6.26 15.45 12.80
N ARG A 71 -7.31 16.27 12.95
CA ARG A 71 -7.44 17.57 12.28
C ARG A 71 -6.21 18.46 12.41
N PRO A 72 -5.64 18.70 13.61
CA PRO A 72 -4.53 19.65 13.76
C PRO A 72 -3.36 19.31 12.83
N ARG A 73 -3.01 18.03 12.73
CA ARG A 73 -1.92 17.55 11.88
C ARG A 73 -2.23 17.72 10.40
N VAL A 74 -3.46 17.41 9.97
CA VAL A 74 -3.88 17.55 8.57
C VAL A 74 -3.91 19.00 8.14
N TYR A 75 -4.41 19.91 8.97
CA TYR A 75 -4.38 21.34 8.68
C TYR A 75 -2.96 21.90 8.65
N ALA A 76 -2.09 21.50 9.58
CA ALA A 76 -0.67 21.86 9.54
C ALA A 76 0.01 21.36 8.26
N ALA A 77 -0.31 20.15 7.81
CA ALA A 77 0.18 19.61 6.54
C ALA A 77 -0.34 20.37 5.32
N ALA A 78 -1.61 20.76 5.32
CA ALA A 78 -2.19 21.60 4.28
C ALA A 78 -1.52 22.99 4.23
N ALA A 79 -1.29 23.61 5.38
CA ALA A 79 -0.55 24.87 5.48
C ALA A 79 0.89 24.73 4.97
N ALA A 80 1.62 23.68 5.36
CA ALA A 80 2.96 23.41 4.86
C ALA A 80 2.97 23.23 3.33
N ALA A 81 1.97 22.55 2.76
CA ALA A 81 1.83 22.42 1.31
C ALA A 81 1.57 23.77 0.63
N ALA A 82 0.71 24.61 1.21
CA ALA A 82 0.40 25.94 0.70
C ALA A 82 1.63 26.87 0.73
N LEU A 83 2.41 26.83 1.81
CA LEU A 83 3.62 27.65 1.97
C LEU A 83 4.77 27.19 1.08
N THR A 84 4.93 25.88 0.85
CA THR A 84 6.04 25.35 0.04
C THR A 84 5.81 25.44 -1.46
N ARG A 85 4.54 25.47 -1.90
CA ARG A 85 4.15 25.43 -3.31
C ARG A 85 4.65 26.62 -4.15
N PRO A 86 4.61 27.90 -3.69
CA PRO A 86 5.16 29.03 -4.42
C PRO A 86 6.66 28.89 -4.72
N PHE A 87 7.40 28.19 -3.86
CA PHE A 87 8.83 27.92 -4.02
C PHE A 87 9.13 26.69 -4.90
N GLY A 88 8.12 26.12 -5.56
CA GLY A 88 8.28 24.92 -6.40
C GLY A 88 8.52 23.61 -5.62
N ILE A 89 8.53 23.66 -4.28
CA ILE A 89 8.79 22.50 -3.44
C ILE A 89 7.53 21.62 -3.39
N ARG A 90 7.62 20.42 -3.98
CA ARG A 90 6.53 19.44 -3.99
C ARG A 90 6.54 18.59 -2.71
N GLY A 91 5.36 18.08 -2.34
CA GLY A 91 5.22 17.07 -1.29
C GLY A 91 5.17 17.60 0.15
N GLY A 92 5.09 18.92 0.37
CA GLY A 92 5.02 19.52 1.72
C GLY A 92 3.93 18.90 2.60
N PHE A 93 2.76 18.60 2.03
CA PHE A 93 1.68 17.90 2.73
C PHE A 93 2.15 16.57 3.34
N TYR A 94 2.67 15.67 2.50
CA TYR A 94 3.05 14.31 2.94
C TYR A 94 4.26 14.29 3.87
N ARG A 95 5.12 15.33 3.85
CA ARG A 95 6.22 15.44 4.83
C ARG A 95 5.70 15.67 6.25
N VAL A 96 4.61 16.43 6.41
CA VAL A 96 4.01 16.71 7.71
C VAL A 96 2.95 15.66 8.08
N ALA A 97 2.07 15.31 7.14
CA ALA A 97 1.03 14.29 7.36
C ALA A 97 1.64 12.91 7.64
N GLY A 98 2.72 12.54 6.95
CA GLY A 98 3.40 11.27 7.13
C GLY A 98 2.89 10.16 6.20
N PRO A 99 3.40 8.93 6.39
CA PRO A 99 3.20 7.80 5.47
C PRO A 99 1.75 7.35 5.37
N ALA A 100 0.99 7.35 6.47
CA ALA A 100 -0.43 6.97 6.46
C ALA A 100 -1.24 7.70 5.36
N ALA A 101 -1.06 9.02 5.25
CA ALA A 101 -1.73 9.82 4.23
C ALA A 101 -1.19 9.62 2.81
N ARG A 102 0.06 9.19 2.67
CA ARG A 102 0.69 8.92 1.37
C ARG A 102 0.26 7.57 0.82
N ASP A 103 0.13 6.58 1.69
CA ASP A 103 0.09 5.17 1.32
C ASP A 103 -1.34 4.59 1.29
N ILE A 104 -2.34 5.34 1.78
CA ILE A 104 -3.76 4.97 1.67
C ILE A 104 -4.21 4.76 0.21
N ASP A 105 -4.64 3.55 -0.12
CA ASP A 105 -5.17 3.17 -1.44
C ASP A 105 -6.67 2.79 -1.37
N GLY A 106 -7.23 2.30 -2.49
CA GLY A 106 -8.65 1.93 -2.62
C GLY A 106 -9.49 3.01 -3.26
N GLY A 107 -10.81 2.90 -3.12
CA GLY A 107 -11.77 3.85 -3.68
C GLY A 107 -11.72 3.93 -5.20
N ARG A 108 -11.24 2.88 -5.86
CA ARG A 108 -11.03 2.79 -7.31
C ARG A 108 -11.22 1.34 -7.79
N PRO A 109 -11.52 1.10 -9.08
CA PRO A 109 -11.74 -0.24 -9.60
C PRO A 109 -10.57 -1.20 -9.32
N PRO A 110 -10.84 -2.47 -8.93
CA PRO A 110 -12.15 -3.10 -8.75
C PRO A 110 -12.74 -2.98 -7.32
N TYR A 111 -12.15 -2.14 -6.46
CA TYR A 111 -12.51 -2.01 -5.05
C TYR A 111 -12.96 -0.58 -4.73
N GLU A 112 -13.96 -0.09 -5.46
CA GLU A 112 -14.52 1.26 -5.31
C GLU A 112 -15.13 1.47 -3.91
N HIS A 113 -15.63 0.40 -3.31
CA HIS A 113 -16.32 0.39 -2.01
C HIS A 113 -15.38 0.16 -0.82
N LEU A 114 -14.08 -0.04 -1.04
CA LEU A 114 -13.10 -0.29 0.02
C LEU A 114 -11.92 0.68 -0.06
N LEU A 115 -11.42 1.05 1.11
CA LEU A 115 -10.14 1.70 1.31
C LEU A 115 -9.14 0.69 1.87
N PHE A 116 -7.89 0.80 1.43
CA PHE A 116 -6.78 -0.05 1.85
C PHE A 116 -5.78 0.83 2.61
N PRO A 117 -5.89 0.92 3.95
CA PRO A 117 -4.89 1.62 4.74
C PRO A 117 -3.54 0.89 4.65
N PRO A 118 -2.41 1.59 4.84
CA PRO A 118 -1.12 0.92 4.86
C PRO A 118 -1.07 -0.07 6.04
N PHE A 119 -0.72 -1.32 5.76
CA PHE A 119 -0.83 -2.44 6.69
C PHE A 119 0.12 -2.25 7.86
N ASP A 120 -0.30 -2.28 9.12
CA ASP A 120 0.64 -2.17 10.23
C ASP A 120 1.82 -3.17 10.12
N VAL A 121 3.04 -2.70 10.36
CA VAL A 121 4.26 -3.50 10.13
C VAL A 121 4.38 -4.65 11.13
N ALA A 122 3.96 -4.46 12.38
CA ALA A 122 4.01 -5.50 13.38
C ALA A 122 2.99 -6.60 13.05
N GLU A 123 1.76 -6.20 12.72
CA GLU A 123 0.70 -7.13 12.31
C GLU A 123 1.05 -7.87 11.00
N ALA A 124 1.63 -7.17 10.02
CA ALA A 124 2.09 -7.79 8.78
C ALA A 124 3.24 -8.78 9.02
N THR A 125 4.13 -8.49 9.98
CA THR A 125 5.22 -9.38 10.38
C THR A 125 4.67 -10.63 11.05
N GLU A 126 3.74 -10.48 11.98
CA GLU A 126 3.05 -11.60 12.64
C GLU A 126 2.35 -12.50 11.61
N LEU A 127 1.61 -11.91 10.65
CA LEU A 127 0.97 -12.65 9.57
C LEU A 127 2.00 -13.40 8.70
N CYS A 128 3.14 -12.79 8.39
CA CYS A 128 4.20 -13.46 7.64
C CYS A 128 4.75 -14.68 8.40
N GLU A 129 5.01 -14.55 9.70
CA GLU A 129 5.52 -15.65 10.52
C GLU A 129 4.49 -16.78 10.65
N GLU A 130 3.22 -16.45 10.88
CA GLU A 130 2.13 -17.43 10.95
C GLU A 130 2.00 -18.22 9.64
N LEU A 131 1.97 -17.52 8.49
CA LEU A 131 1.88 -18.15 7.18
C LEU A 131 3.15 -18.95 6.87
N ALA A 132 4.32 -18.47 7.27
CA ALA A 132 5.56 -19.18 7.06
C ALA A 132 5.62 -20.49 7.86
N ALA A 133 5.12 -20.50 9.09
CA ALA A 133 5.01 -21.72 9.89
C ALA A 133 4.03 -22.73 9.28
N LYS A 134 2.88 -22.26 8.78
CA LYS A 134 1.86 -23.12 8.14
C LYS A 134 2.29 -23.68 6.79
N LEU A 135 3.04 -22.91 6.01
CA LEU A 135 3.50 -23.29 4.67
C LEU A 135 4.90 -23.91 4.68
N GLU A 136 5.56 -23.91 5.84
CA GLU A 136 6.92 -24.40 6.12
C GLU A 136 8.04 -23.70 5.33
N VAL A 137 7.96 -22.38 5.20
CA VAL A 137 8.71 -21.67 4.15
C VAL A 137 8.58 -20.13 4.20
N GLY A 138 9.53 -19.38 3.63
CA GLY A 138 9.55 -17.92 3.64
C GLY A 138 8.30 -17.24 3.08
N VAL A 139 7.80 -16.20 3.74
CA VAL A 139 6.65 -15.39 3.29
C VAL A 139 7.01 -13.91 3.40
N ALA A 140 6.60 -13.12 2.42
CA ALA A 140 6.73 -11.67 2.45
C ALA A 140 5.45 -11.00 1.94
N ILE A 141 5.07 -9.89 2.58
CA ILE A 141 3.99 -9.02 2.13
C ILE A 141 4.62 -7.82 1.42
N VAL A 142 4.14 -7.52 0.22
CA VAL A 142 4.76 -6.53 -0.67
C VAL A 142 3.72 -5.58 -1.25
N ASP A 143 4.11 -4.32 -1.42
CA ASP A 143 3.37 -3.34 -2.23
C ASP A 143 4.23 -2.97 -3.43
N ILE A 144 3.97 -3.62 -4.57
CA ILE A 144 4.72 -3.44 -5.83
C ILE A 144 3.83 -2.82 -6.90
N ASN A 145 4.37 -1.85 -7.61
CA ASN A 145 3.74 -1.23 -8.76
C ASN A 145 4.73 -0.98 -9.91
N ASP A 146 4.21 -0.46 -11.03
CA ASP A 146 5.00 -0.19 -12.24
C ASP A 146 6.10 0.88 -12.05
N TYR A 147 6.10 1.59 -10.92
CA TYR A 147 7.09 2.61 -10.55
C TYR A 147 8.02 2.17 -9.41
N GLY A 148 7.98 0.89 -9.04
CA GLY A 148 8.71 0.32 -7.90
C GLY A 148 7.78 -0.06 -6.75
N GLY A 149 8.35 -0.36 -5.60
CA GLY A 149 7.58 -0.83 -4.46
C GLY A 149 8.37 -1.01 -3.17
N THR A 150 7.70 -1.55 -2.17
CA THR A 150 8.24 -1.77 -0.82
C THR A 150 7.91 -3.18 -0.33
N ILE A 151 8.78 -3.72 0.53
CA ILE A 151 8.47 -4.92 1.30
C ILE A 151 7.89 -4.45 2.63
N ARG A 152 6.63 -4.79 2.89
CA ARG A 152 5.93 -4.34 4.09
C ARG A 152 6.38 -5.10 5.32
N ALA A 153 6.50 -6.41 5.17
CA ALA A 153 7.00 -7.33 6.19
C ALA A 153 7.50 -8.62 5.52
N ARG A 154 8.30 -9.37 6.26
CA ARG A 154 8.81 -10.68 5.84
C ARG A 154 9.01 -11.58 7.05
N SER A 155 8.85 -12.88 6.87
CA SER A 155 9.22 -13.86 7.89
C SER A 155 10.74 -14.06 7.95
N ALA A 156 11.22 -14.65 9.04
CA ALA A 156 12.64 -14.93 9.24
C ALA A 156 13.26 -15.78 8.11
N GLY A 157 12.51 -16.76 7.60
CA GLY A 157 12.95 -17.65 6.52
C GLY A 157 12.78 -17.10 5.09
N ALA A 158 12.27 -15.87 4.94
CA ALA A 158 12.12 -15.22 3.64
C ALA A 158 13.45 -14.67 3.12
N LEU A 159 13.54 -14.55 1.79
CA LEU A 159 14.67 -13.91 1.12
C LEU A 159 14.88 -12.47 1.61
N PRO A 160 16.13 -11.97 1.57
CA PRO A 160 16.42 -10.60 1.95
C PRO A 160 15.60 -9.58 1.13
N GLU A 161 15.21 -8.48 1.75
CA GLU A 161 14.44 -7.41 1.13
C GLU A 161 15.03 -6.94 -0.21
N ARG A 162 16.35 -6.72 -0.24
CA ARG A 162 17.06 -6.32 -1.46
C ARG A 162 16.88 -7.33 -2.61
N THR A 163 16.88 -8.62 -2.30
CA THR A 163 16.68 -9.69 -3.30
C THR A 163 15.25 -9.69 -3.80
N LEU A 164 14.27 -9.55 -2.89
CA LEU A 164 12.85 -9.48 -3.26
C LEU A 164 12.55 -8.26 -4.13
N LEU A 165 13.04 -7.08 -3.75
CA LEU A 165 12.86 -5.85 -4.53
C LEU A 165 13.51 -5.95 -5.91
N GLY A 166 14.69 -6.57 -6.01
CA GLY A 166 15.34 -6.82 -7.29
C GLY A 166 14.54 -7.77 -8.17
N ALA A 167 14.03 -8.86 -7.60
CA ALA A 167 13.24 -9.86 -8.34
C ALA A 167 11.86 -9.36 -8.77
N LEU A 168 11.30 -8.37 -8.07
CA LEU A 168 9.98 -7.81 -8.34
C LEU A 168 10.04 -6.46 -9.09
N ALA A 169 11.23 -6.01 -9.50
CA ALA A 169 11.45 -4.67 -10.03
C ALA A 169 10.70 -4.39 -11.35
N ASP A 170 10.47 -5.41 -12.18
CA ASP A 170 9.71 -5.32 -13.43
C ASP A 170 8.21 -5.57 -13.23
N ASN A 171 7.75 -5.60 -11.97
CA ASN A 171 6.38 -5.87 -11.56
C ASN A 171 5.79 -7.14 -12.24
N PRO A 172 6.36 -8.33 -11.98
CA PRO A 172 5.89 -9.58 -12.59
C PRO A 172 4.47 -9.95 -12.14
N MET A 173 4.02 -9.40 -11.00
CA MET A 173 2.67 -9.52 -10.46
C MET A 173 1.65 -8.65 -11.21
N ARG A 174 2.08 -7.84 -12.18
CA ARG A 174 1.26 -6.94 -12.99
C ARG A 174 0.36 -6.04 -12.13
N GLN A 175 -0.63 -5.40 -12.74
CA GLN A 175 -1.51 -4.45 -12.08
C GLN A 175 -2.99 -4.65 -12.44
N ARG A 176 -3.84 -3.85 -11.78
CA ARG A 176 -5.27 -3.68 -12.11
C ARG A 176 -6.02 -5.01 -12.02
N ARG A 177 -6.58 -5.47 -13.13
CA ARG A 177 -7.49 -6.63 -13.20
C ARG A 177 -6.78 -7.95 -13.54
N THR A 178 -5.44 -7.98 -13.52
CA THR A 178 -4.67 -9.20 -13.85
C THR A 178 -4.97 -10.35 -12.87
N GLY A 179 -5.19 -10.04 -11.58
CA GLY A 179 -5.55 -11.07 -10.61
C GLY A 179 -4.40 -11.98 -10.20
N THR A 180 -3.17 -11.46 -10.17
CA THR A 180 -1.94 -12.18 -9.77
C THR A 180 -1.38 -11.64 -8.43
N PRO A 181 -2.12 -11.76 -7.30
CA PRO A 181 -1.71 -11.17 -6.02
C PRO A 181 -0.69 -12.01 -5.25
N LEU A 182 -0.35 -13.20 -5.75
CA LEU A 182 0.60 -14.13 -5.15
C LEU A 182 1.70 -14.44 -6.17
N ALA A 183 2.94 -14.51 -5.70
CA ALA A 183 4.07 -14.94 -6.51
C ALA A 183 5.03 -15.80 -5.68
N LEU A 184 5.89 -16.57 -6.36
CA LEU A 184 6.97 -17.33 -5.75
C LEU A 184 8.29 -16.75 -6.26
N VAL A 185 9.13 -16.27 -5.36
CA VAL A 185 10.49 -15.81 -5.67
C VAL A 185 11.46 -16.90 -5.28
N ARG A 186 12.22 -17.37 -6.28
CA ARG A 186 13.18 -18.46 -6.13
C ARG A 186 14.61 -17.93 -6.31
N PRO A 187 15.53 -18.15 -5.36
CA PRO A 187 16.94 -17.89 -5.61
C PRO A 187 17.44 -18.84 -6.70
N VAL A 188 18.14 -18.30 -7.69
CA VAL A 188 18.88 -19.11 -8.67
C VAL A 188 20.26 -19.36 -8.07
N LEU A 189 20.61 -20.63 -7.90
CA LEU A 189 21.96 -21.04 -7.50
C LEU A 189 22.96 -20.75 -8.62
#